data_AF-A0A3M1AMA2-F1
#
_entry.id   AF-A0A3M1AMA2-F1
#
_cell.length_a   1.000
_cell.length_b   1.000
_cell.length_c   1.000
_cell.angle_alpha   90.00
_cell.angle_beta   90.00
_cell.angle_gamma   90.00
#
_symmetry.space_group_name_H-M   'P 1'
#
loop_
_entity.id
_entity.type
_entity.pdbx_description
1 polymer ?
#
loop_
_entity_poly.entity_id
_entity_poly.type
_entity_poly.pdbx_seq_one_letter_code
_entity_poly.pdbx_strand_id
1 'polypeptide(L)' 'MGDEERALVVDDARFLILAWARRPHLASWVLAAGPRPLSEASTQVYGHPLVPAETFVEMSRFRGTCYRAANSICMEGCSK' A
#
# COMPACT_ATOMS: atom_id res chain seq x y z
N MET A 1 12.87 13.72 15.84
CA MET A 1 12.31 12.46 15.32
C MET A 1 13.28 12.01 14.25
N GLY A 2 14.17 11.07 14.61
CA GLY A 2 15.45 10.84 13.93
C GLY A 2 15.28 10.12 12.59
N ASP A 3 16.18 10.40 11.64
CA ASP A 3 16.16 9.87 10.28
C ASP A 3 16.27 8.32 10.17
N GLU A 4 16.46 7.59 11.27
CA GLU A 4 16.51 6.11 11.30
C GLU A 4 15.16 5.42 11.03
N GLU A 5 14.01 6.07 11.26
CA GLU A 5 12.69 5.46 10.98
C GLU A 5 12.32 5.47 9.49
N ARG A 6 12.92 6.36 8.69
CA ARG A 6 12.56 6.56 7.28
C ARG A 6 12.91 5.37 6.39
N ALA A 7 13.86 4.52 6.80
CA ALA A 7 14.23 3.32 6.07
C ALA A 7 13.24 2.16 6.26
N LEU A 8 12.31 2.27 7.21
CA LEU A 8 11.39 1.19 7.57
C LEU A 8 10.05 1.26 6.85
N VAL A 9 9.61 2.46 6.44
CA VAL A 9 8.28 2.69 5.85
C VAL A 9 8.39 2.93 4.34
N VAL A 10 7.55 2.25 3.56
CA VAL A 10 7.46 2.46 2.11
C VAL A 10 6.11 3.07 1.74
N ASP A 11 6.14 4.03 0.81
CA ASP A 11 4.95 4.66 0.24
C ASP A 11 4.55 3.98 -1.07
N ASP A 12 3.33 3.47 -1.15
CA ASP A 12 2.71 3.05 -2.40
C ASP A 12 1.99 4.25 -3.04
N ALA A 13 2.79 5.17 -3.55
CA ALA A 13 2.34 6.48 -3.99
C ALA A 13 1.37 6.41 -5.19
N ARG A 14 1.54 5.42 -6.08
CA ARG A 14 0.84 5.35 -7.38
C ARG A 14 0.76 3.93 -7.92
N PHE A 15 -0.46 3.38 -8.02
CA PHE A 15 -0.74 2.20 -8.84
C PHE A 15 -1.65 2.55 -10.02
N LEU A 16 -1.32 2.05 -11.22
CA LEU A 16 -2.05 2.33 -12.46
C LEU A 16 -2.75 1.06 -12.95
N ILE A 17 -4.08 1.13 -13.08
CA ILE A 17 -4.86 0.10 -13.79
C ILE A 17 -5.28 0.67 -15.13
N LEU A 18 -4.79 0.06 -16.20
CA LEU A 18 -5.11 0.47 -17.56
C LEU A 18 -6.57 0.14 -17.88
N ALA A 19 -7.24 1.01 -18.64
CA ALA A 19 -8.68 0.92 -18.90
C ALA A 19 -9.14 -0.39 -19.58
N TRP A 20 -8.21 -1.08 -20.24
CA TRP A 20 -8.43 -2.37 -20.89
C TRP A 20 -8.32 -3.57 -19.93
N ALA A 21 -7.68 -3.40 -18.76
CA ALA A 21 -7.53 -4.44 -17.75
C ALA A 21 -8.79 -4.54 -16.87
N ARG A 22 -9.86 -5.13 -17.42
CA ARG A 22 -11.14 -5.31 -16.72
C ARG A 22 -11.21 -6.69 -16.08
N ARG A 23 -10.70 -6.78 -14.85
CA ARG A 23 -10.88 -7.95 -13.98
C ARG A 23 -11.48 -7.49 -12.65
N PRO A 24 -12.54 -8.16 -12.13
CA PRO A 24 -13.05 -7.86 -10.80
C PRO A 24 -11.93 -7.92 -9.76
N HIS A 25 -11.89 -6.95 -8.85
CA HIS A 25 -10.93 -6.90 -7.73
C HIS A 25 -9.45 -6.85 -8.13
N LEU A 26 -9.12 -6.50 -9.39
CA LEU A 26 -7.73 -6.41 -9.86
C LEU A 26 -6.88 -5.48 -8.99
N ALA A 27 -7.44 -4.32 -8.63
CA ALA A 27 -6.76 -3.36 -7.76
C ALA A 27 -6.36 -3.95 -6.41
N SER A 28 -7.32 -4.51 -5.68
CA SER A 28 -7.07 -5.10 -4.36
C SER A 28 -6.15 -6.31 -4.45
N TRP A 29 -6.24 -7.09 -5.53
CA TRP A 29 -5.37 -8.24 -5.74
C TRP A 29 -3.91 -7.82 -5.96
N VAL A 30 -3.66 -6.84 -6.82
CA VAL A 30 -2.31 -6.30 -7.05
C VAL A 30 -1.75 -5.66 -5.77
N LEU A 31 -2.56 -4.84 -5.08
CA LEU A 31 -2.18 -4.20 -3.82
C LEU A 31 -1.82 -5.23 -2.72
N ALA A 32 -2.58 -6.32 -2.62
CA ALA A 32 -2.31 -7.36 -1.62
C ALA A 32 -1.08 -8.24 -1.95
N ALA A 33 -0.63 -8.26 -3.20
CA ALA A 33 0.48 -9.10 -3.64
C ALA A 33 1.86 -8.48 -3.36
N GLY A 34 1.97 -7.15 -3.31
CA GLY A 34 3.24 -6.43 -3.15
C GLY A 34 3.92 -6.50 -1.76
N PRO A 35 3.19 -6.38 -0.64
CA PRO A 35 3.82 -6.19 0.68
C PRO A 35 4.77 -7.31 1.13
N ARG A 36 4.43 -8.58 0.84
CA ARG A 36 5.25 -9.73 1.27
C ARG A 36 6.60 -9.79 0.56
N PRO A 37 6.67 -9.86 -0.79
CA PRO A 37 7.94 -9.82 -1.51
C PRO A 37 8.79 -8.58 -1.18
N LEU A 38 8.13 -7.44 -0.94
CA LEU A 38 8.83 -6.20 -0.63
C LEU A 38 9.49 -6.25 0.75
N SER A 39 8.82 -6.80 1.75
CA SER A 39 9.39 -6.99 3.10
C SER A 39 10.54 -8.00 3.11
N GLU A 40 10.42 -9.09 2.34
CA GLU A 40 11.49 -10.07 2.14
C GLU A 40 12.72 -9.42 1.47
N ALA A 41 12.50 -8.67 0.39
CA ALA A 41 13.57 -7.95 -0.32
C ALA A 41 14.25 -6.91 0.57
N SER A 42 13.49 -6.17 1.39
CA SER A 42 14.06 -5.23 2.37
C SER A 42 14.92 -5.95 3.41
N THR A 43 14.46 -7.10 3.91
CA THR A 43 15.25 -7.89 4.87
C THR A 43 16.57 -8.34 4.24
N GLN A 44 16.55 -8.72 2.97
CA GLN A 44 17.75 -9.12 2.24
C GLN A 44 18.72 -7.96 1.98
N VAL A 45 18.22 -6.76 1.66
CA VAL A 45 19.05 -5.60 1.29
C VAL A 45 19.52 -4.80 2.50
N TYR A 46 18.63 -4.58 3.47
CA TYR A 46 18.85 -3.69 4.62
C TYR A 46 18.95 -4.42 5.95
N GLY A 47 18.73 -5.74 5.99
CA GLY A 47 18.84 -6.54 7.22
C GLY A 47 17.62 -6.47 8.14
N HIS A 48 16.55 -5.78 7.72
CA HIS A 48 15.30 -5.67 8.48
C HIS A 48 14.07 -5.71 7.57
N PRO A 49 12.93 -6.25 8.06
CA PRO A 49 11.68 -6.18 7.33
C PRO A 49 11.18 -4.73 7.24
N LEU A 50 10.27 -4.48 6.29
CA LEU A 50 9.54 -3.23 6.25
C LEU A 50 8.45 -3.19 7.32
N VAL A 51 8.24 -2.00 7.86
CA VAL A 51 7.08 -1.56 8.65
C VAL A 51 5.95 -1.21 7.65
N PRO A 52 4.66 -1.14 8.04
CA PRO A 52 3.54 -1.12 7.09
C PRO A 52 3.71 -0.11 5.95
N ALA A 53 3.28 -0.52 4.74
CA ALA A 53 3.24 0.39 3.61
C ALA A 53 2.15 1.43 3.83
N GLU A 54 2.54 2.70 3.77
CA GLU A 54 1.61 3.81 3.84
C GLU A 54 1.12 4.18 2.44
N THR A 55 -0.13 4.65 2.36
CA THR A 55 -0.73 5.10 1.11
C THR A 55 -1.78 6.16 1.40
N PHE A 56 -1.90 7.14 0.50
CA PHE A 56 -2.78 8.29 0.66
C PHE A 56 -3.93 8.22 -0.35
N VAL A 57 -5.16 8.23 0.15
CA VAL A 57 -6.37 8.25 -0.68
C VAL A 57 -7.04 9.61 -0.55
N GLU A 58 -7.24 10.28 -1.69
CA GLU A 58 -8.02 11.52 -1.73
C GLU A 58 -9.51 11.20 -1.51
N MET A 59 -9.94 11.19 -0.24
CA MET A 59 -11.28 10.74 0.18
C MET A 59 -12.44 11.54 -0.43
N SER A 60 -12.20 12.78 -0.88
CA SER A 60 -13.15 13.61 -1.63
C SER A 60 -13.55 13.00 -2.97
N ARG A 61 -12.67 12.20 -3.58
CA ARG A 61 -12.85 11.61 -4.92
C ARG A 61 -12.95 10.10 -4.90
N PHE A 62 -12.31 9.44 -3.93
CA PHE A 62 -12.18 7.98 -3.90
C PHE A 62 -12.53 7.42 -2.53
N ARG A 63 -13.29 6.33 -2.51
CA ARG A 63 -13.70 5.65 -1.27
C ARG A 63 -12.62 4.75 -0.67
N GLY A 64 -11.49 4.55 -1.32
CA GLY A 64 -10.41 3.66 -0.86
C GLY A 64 -10.79 2.17 -0.76
N THR A 65 -11.84 1.72 -1.47
CA THR A 65 -12.38 0.36 -1.34
C THR A 65 -11.36 -0.73 -1.68
N CYS A 66 -10.51 -0.52 -2.69
CA CYS A 66 -9.47 -1.48 -3.06
C CYS A 66 -8.38 -1.64 -2.00
N TYR A 67 -8.02 -0.54 -1.32
CA TYR A 67 -7.05 -0.58 -0.21
C TYR A 67 -7.60 -1.32 1.00
N ARG A 68 -8.86 -1.05 1.40
CA ARG A 68 -9.52 -1.82 2.47
C ARG A 68 -9.60 -3.31 2.14
N ALA A 69 -9.94 -3.64 0.89
CA ALA A 69 -10.00 -5.03 0.43
C ALA A 69 -8.61 -5.70 0.34
N ALA A 70 -7.53 -4.91 0.30
CA ALA A 70 -6.14 -5.39 0.33
C ALA A 70 -5.57 -5.50 1.75
N ASN A 71 -6.41 -5.45 2.80
CA ASN A 71 -6.02 -5.51 4.21
C ASN A 71 -5.26 -4.27 4.72
N SER A 72 -5.40 -3.12 4.06
CA SER A 72 -4.91 -1.84 4.58
C SER A 72 -5.82 -1.32 5.70
N ILE A 73 -5.22 -0.82 6.78
CA ILE A 73 -5.92 -0.18 7.89
C ILE A 73 -5.99 1.33 7.61
N CYS A 74 -7.17 1.92 7.76
CA CYS A 74 -7.31 3.37 7.64
C CYS A 74 -6.88 4.04 8.94
N MET A 75 -5.90 4.93 8.86
CA MET A 75 -5.37 5.66 10.03
C MET A 75 -6.29 6.84 10.39
N GLU A 76 -6.69 7.67 9.41
CA GLU A 76 -7.57 8.84 9.64
C GLU A 76 -8.50 9.10 8.43
N GLY A 77 -9.69 9.68 8.67
CA GLY A 77 -10.53 10.24 7.61
C GLY A 77 -11.42 9.29 6.76
N CYS A 78 -11.51 8.00 7.06
CA CYS A 78 -12.49 7.11 6.41
C CYS A 78 -13.91 7.46 6.86
N SER A 79 -14.70 8.15 6.03
CA SER A 79 -16.15 8.19 6.23
C SER A 79 -16.74 6.79 6.00
N LYS A 80 -17.60 6.33 6.92
CA LYS A 80 -18.27 5.02 6.89
C LYS A 80 -19.07 4.80 5.60
#